data_AF-A0A954JT09-F1
#
_entry.id   AF-A0A954JT09-F1
#
_cell.length_a   1.000
_cell.length_b   1.000
_cell.length_c   1.000
_cell.angle_alpha   90.00
_cell.angle_beta   90.00
_cell.angle_gamma   90.00
#
_symmetry.space_group_name_H-M   'P 1'
#
loop_
_entity.id
_entity.type
_entity.pdbx_description
1 polymer ?
#
loop_
_entity_poly.entity_id
_entity_poly.type
_entity_poly.pdbx_seq_one_letter_code
_entity_poly.pdbx_strand_id
1 'polypeptide(L)'
;MNRYQLLIRSGLILYWILLFTATHIPLKKGTIPQGTDVPLHFIAYAGLAFLLTWWLSLKWDRLTVKRLLLIFAGVSLFGVMDELLQGIPVLQREPSIKDWIADTTGALLGMTLFLLVSKSLHSISSRFQQKPDESD
;
A
#
# COMPACT_ATOMS: atom_id res chain seq x y z
N MET A 1 18.77 13.78 -1.48
CA MET A 1 17.43 13.18 -1.28
C MET A 1 16.64 14.11 -0.39
N ASN A 2 15.48 14.59 -0.81
CA ASN A 2 14.73 15.62 -0.07
C ASN A 2 14.27 15.06 1.28
N ARG A 3 14.27 15.88 2.34
CA ARG A 3 13.82 15.48 3.70
C ARG A 3 12.46 14.77 3.69
N TYR A 4 11.54 15.20 2.83
CA TYR A 4 10.23 14.58 2.64
C TYR A 4 10.29 13.17 2.04
N GLN A 5 11.17 12.94 1.05
CA GLN A 5 11.39 11.62 0.48
C GLN A 5 11.94 10.65 1.53
N LEU A 6 12.82 11.14 2.42
CA LEU A 6 13.35 10.33 3.51
C LEU A 6 12.26 9.95 4.51
N LEU A 7 11.42 10.90 4.93
CA LEU A 7 10.32 10.65 5.88
C LEU A 7 9.33 9.62 5.33
N ILE A 8 8.88 9.77 4.08
CA ILE A 8 7.93 8.85 3.46
C ILE A 8 8.57 7.48 3.27
N ARG A 9 9.84 7.41 2.87
CA ARG A 9 10.57 6.14 2.76
C ARG A 9 10.67 5.43 4.11
N SER A 10 11.03 6.16 5.16
CA SER A 10 11.12 5.59 6.52
C SER A 10 9.75 5.10 6.99
N GLY A 11 8.68 5.87 6.75
CA GLY A 11 7.31 5.46 7.05
C GLY A 11 6.90 4.20 6.29
N LEU A 12 7.22 4.10 5.00
CA LEU A 12 6.98 2.89 4.20
C LEU A 12 7.72 1.67 4.76
N ILE A 13 9.00 1.82 5.12
CA ILE A 13 9.81 0.72 5.69
C ILE A 13 9.22 0.26 7.03
N LEU A 14 8.89 1.20 7.92
CA LEU A 14 8.28 0.89 9.21
C LEU A 14 6.92 0.20 9.04
N TYR A 15 6.09 0.71 8.13
CA TYR A 15 4.80 0.11 7.80
C TYR A 15 4.94 -1.31 7.25
N TRP A 16 5.93 -1.53 6.37
CA TRP A 16 6.20 -2.84 5.80
C TRP A 16 6.66 -3.84 6.86
N ILE A 17 7.58 -3.44 7.75
CA ILE A 17 8.00 -4.28 8.88
C ILE A 17 6.81 -4.61 9.79
N LEU A 18 5.97 -3.62 10.11
CA LEU A 18 4.79 -3.81 10.93
C LEU A 18 3.81 -4.79 10.30
N LEU A 19 3.50 -4.62 9.01
CA LEU A 19 2.61 -5.50 8.24
C LEU A 19 3.15 -6.93 8.24
N PHE A 20 4.40 -7.12 7.82
CA PHE A 20 5.02 -8.44 7.74
C PHE A 20 5.08 -9.13 9.10
N THR A 21 5.41 -8.38 10.16
CA THR A 21 5.41 -8.92 11.52
C THR A 21 4.00 -9.33 11.93
N ALA A 22 3.00 -8.50 11.67
CA ALA A 22 1.61 -8.75 12.05
C ALA A 22 1.02 -10.00 11.35
N THR A 23 1.31 -10.19 10.06
CA THR A 23 0.84 -11.36 9.31
C THR A 23 1.52 -12.67 9.77
N HIS A 24 2.70 -12.57 10.35
CA HIS A 24 3.49 -13.72 10.82
C HIS A 24 3.36 -14.01 12.32
N ILE A 25 2.49 -13.28 13.05
CA ILE A 25 2.19 -13.64 14.43
C ILE A 25 1.49 -15.01 14.44
N PRO A 26 1.96 -15.97 15.26
CA PRO A 26 1.29 -17.27 15.38
C PRO A 26 -0.12 -17.08 15.91
N LEU A 27 -1.11 -17.38 15.08
CA LEU A 27 -2.51 -17.35 15.49
C LEU A 27 -2.94 -18.80 15.76
N LYS A 28 -3.11 -19.13 17.03
CA LYS A 28 -3.56 -20.45 17.45
C LYS A 28 -4.95 -20.69 16.88
N LYS A 29 -5.18 -21.84 16.24
CA LYS A 29 -6.50 -22.23 15.73
C LYS A 29 -7.58 -21.98 16.82
N GLY A 30 -8.52 -21.07 16.56
CA GLY A 30 -9.62 -20.73 17.47
C GLY A 30 -9.50 -19.42 18.26
N THR A 31 -8.41 -18.65 18.16
CA THR A 31 -8.30 -17.34 18.85
C THR A 31 -9.06 -16.19 18.18
N ILE A 32 -9.48 -16.33 16.92
CA ILE A 32 -10.14 -15.27 16.14
C ILE A 32 -11.25 -15.90 15.30
N PRO A 33 -12.41 -15.23 15.12
CA PRO A 33 -13.44 -15.71 14.21
C PRO A 33 -12.88 -15.91 12.81
N GLN A 34 -13.21 -17.05 12.19
CA GLN A 34 -12.79 -17.35 10.82
C GLN A 34 -13.20 -16.22 9.86
N GLY A 35 -12.24 -15.68 9.10
CA GLY A 35 -12.47 -14.62 8.12
C GLY A 35 -12.24 -13.19 8.61
N THR A 36 -11.82 -13.00 9.87
CA THR A 36 -11.39 -11.68 10.38
C THR A 36 -10.09 -11.19 9.74
N ASP A 37 -9.30 -12.11 9.18
CA ASP A 37 -8.03 -11.82 8.53
C ASP A 37 -8.23 -11.08 7.19
N VAL A 38 -9.31 -11.37 6.46
CA VAL A 38 -9.57 -10.81 5.11
C VAL A 38 -9.65 -9.27 5.11
N PRO A 39 -10.44 -8.60 5.98
CA PRO A 39 -10.45 -7.13 6.02
C PRO A 39 -9.11 -6.54 6.48
N LEU A 40 -8.38 -7.23 7.36
CA LEU A 40 -7.07 -6.77 7.83
C LEU A 40 -6.05 -6.80 6.69
N HIS A 41 -5.98 -7.89 5.94
CA HIS A 41 -5.18 -8.04 4.72
C HIS A 41 -5.51 -6.94 3.70
N PHE A 42 -6.80 -6.74 3.43
CA PHE A 42 -7.27 -5.68 2.53
C PHE A 42 -6.77 -4.28 2.94
N ILE A 43 -6.97 -3.88 4.20
CA ILE A 43 -6.55 -2.57 4.70
C ILE A 43 -5.03 -2.45 4.72
N ALA A 44 -4.34 -3.51 5.17
CA ALA A 44 -2.89 -3.54 5.29
C ALA A 44 -2.22 -3.32 3.93
N TYR A 45 -2.65 -4.06 2.90
CA TYR A 45 -2.11 -3.94 1.56
C TYR A 45 -2.57 -2.69 0.82
N ALA A 46 -3.75 -2.14 1.14
CA ALA A 46 -4.14 -0.80 0.67
C ALA A 46 -3.19 0.27 1.19
N GLY A 47 -2.86 0.26 2.49
CA GLY A 47 -1.88 1.19 3.07
C GLY A 47 -0.48 1.00 2.47
N LEU A 48 -0.04 -0.25 2.28
CA LEU A 48 1.26 -0.56 1.67
C LEU A 48 1.35 0.01 0.24
N ALA A 49 0.36 -0.29 -0.60
CA ALA A 49 0.35 0.15 -1.99
C ALA A 49 0.21 1.68 -2.10
N PHE A 50 -0.55 2.32 -1.21
CA PHE A 50 -0.65 3.78 -1.14
C PHE A 50 0.72 4.42 -0.83
N LEU A 51 1.39 3.98 0.24
CA LEU A 51 2.70 4.51 0.66
C LEU A 51 3.79 4.24 -0.37
N LEU A 52 3.79 3.05 -0.97
CA LEU A 52 4.72 2.67 -2.03
C LEU A 52 4.54 3.54 -3.28
N THR A 53 3.29 3.73 -3.71
CA THR A 53 2.98 4.58 -4.87
C THR A 53 3.36 6.03 -4.60
N TRP A 54 3.13 6.53 -3.38
CA TRP A 54 3.55 7.88 -2.97
C TRP A 54 5.06 8.04 -2.99
N TRP A 55 5.80 7.13 -2.37
CA TRP A 55 7.26 7.19 -2.38
C TRP A 55 7.82 7.18 -3.81
N LEU A 56 7.30 6.30 -4.66
CA LEU A 56 7.73 6.19 -6.06
C LEU A 56 7.31 7.40 -6.90
N SER A 57 6.16 8.02 -6.62
CA SER A 57 5.75 9.27 -7.29
C SER A 57 6.72 10.42 -7.05
N LEU A 58 7.41 10.42 -5.90
CA LEU A 58 8.41 11.43 -5.56
C LEU A 58 9.79 11.14 -6.16
N LYS A 59 10.03 9.89 -6.57
CA LYS A 59 11.29 9.45 -7.19
C LYS A 59 11.24 9.52 -8.71
N TRP A 60 10.06 9.25 -9.27
CA TRP A 60 9.84 9.16 -10.70
C TRP A 60 9.27 10.45 -11.26
N ASP A 61 9.80 10.90 -12.40
CA ASP A 61 9.32 12.13 -13.05
C ASP A 61 7.83 12.08 -13.41
N ARG A 62 7.31 10.89 -13.74
CA ARG A 62 5.91 10.63 -14.08
C ARG A 62 5.45 9.24 -13.66
N LEU A 63 4.23 9.13 -13.14
CA LEU A 63 3.53 7.87 -12.92
C LEU A 63 2.80 7.43 -14.19
N THR A 64 3.49 6.65 -15.03
CA THR A 64 2.87 6.06 -16.23
C THR A 64 2.06 4.81 -15.88
N VAL A 65 1.12 4.43 -16.74
CA VAL A 65 0.34 3.19 -16.58
C VAL A 65 1.24 1.97 -16.39
N LYS A 66 2.35 1.87 -17.16
CA LYS A 66 3.34 0.79 -17.01
C LYS A 66 3.94 0.72 -15.61
N ARG A 67 4.27 1.88 -15.02
CA ARG A 67 4.82 1.98 -13.67
C ARG A 67 3.79 1.61 -12.61
N LEU A 68 2.53 2.01 -12.79
CA LEU A 68 1.43 1.58 -11.92
C LEU A 68 1.21 0.08 -11.99
N LEU A 69 1.20 -0.52 -13.19
CA LEU A 69 1.10 -1.97 -13.36
C LEU A 69 2.25 -2.72 -12.69
N LEU A 70 3.48 -2.18 -12.75
CA LEU A 70 4.62 -2.75 -12.03
C LEU A 70 4.47 -2.70 -10.51
N ILE A 71 3.96 -1.59 -9.97
CA ILE A 71 3.66 -1.48 -8.52
C ILE A 71 2.59 -2.51 -8.13
N PHE A 72 1.49 -2.56 -8.88
CA PHE A 72 0.39 -3.48 -8.62
C PHE A 72 0.84 -4.94 -8.65
N ALA A 73 1.56 -5.34 -9.71
CA ALA A 73 2.11 -6.69 -9.84
C ALA A 73 3.10 -7.00 -8.72
N GLY A 74 3.97 -6.05 -8.36
CA GLY A 74 4.93 -6.22 -7.26
C GLY A 74 4.26 -6.42 -5.91
N VAL A 75 3.24 -5.64 -5.58
CA VAL A 75 2.49 -5.77 -4.32
C VAL A 75 1.67 -7.06 -4.27
N SER A 76 1.00 -7.43 -5.38
CA SER A 76 0.25 -8.70 -5.45
C SER A 76 1.17 -9.92 -5.33
N LEU A 77 2.35 -9.89 -5.98
CA LEU A 77 3.36 -10.94 -5.85
C LEU A 77 3.91 -11.01 -4.42
N PHE A 78 4.11 -9.88 -3.77
CA PHE A 78 4.47 -9.83 -2.36
C PHE A 78 3.39 -10.47 -1.47
N GLY A 79 2.09 -10.25 -1.75
CA GLY A 79 0.98 -10.96 -1.09
C GLY A 79 1.05 -12.47 -1.24
N VAL A 80 1.30 -12.98 -2.45
CA VAL A 80 1.51 -14.42 -2.68
C VAL A 80 2.66 -14.93 -1.81
N MET A 81 3.79 -14.21 -1.78
CA MET A 81 4.95 -14.61 -0.98
C MET A 81 4.64 -14.59 0.52
N ASP A 82 3.90 -13.58 1.01
CA ASP A 82 3.50 -13.47 2.41
C ASP A 82 2.65 -14.67 2.82
N GLU A 83 1.62 -15.01 2.04
CA GLU A 83 0.77 -16.19 2.28
C GLU A 83 1.54 -17.51 2.24
N LEU A 84 2.48 -17.66 1.30
CA LEU A 84 3.34 -18.84 1.24
C LEU A 84 4.26 -18.95 2.47
N LEU A 85 4.79 -17.82 2.94
CA LEU A 85 5.64 -17.78 4.14
C LEU A 85 4.83 -18.07 5.40
N GLN A 86 3.59 -17.62 5.49
CA GLN A 86 2.68 -17.97 6.58
C GLN A 86 2.50 -19.50 6.71
N GLY A 87 2.55 -20.24 5.59
CA GLY A 87 2.50 -21.71 5.57
C GLY A 87 3.71 -22.43 6.14
N ILE A 88 4.76 -21.72 6.59
CA ILE A 88 5.89 -22.36 7.26
C ILE A 88 5.41 -22.96 8.59
N PRO A 89 5.68 -24.24 8.89
CA PRO A 89 5.13 -24.95 10.04
C PRO A 89 5.33 -24.27 11.41
N VAL A 90 6.40 -23.48 11.58
CA VAL A 90 6.70 -22.75 12.81
C VAL A 90 5.65 -21.68 13.14
N LEU A 91 4.98 -21.13 12.12
CA LEU A 91 4.00 -20.05 12.29
C LEU A 91 2.61 -20.57 12.63
N GLN A 92 2.35 -21.86 12.41
CA GLN A 92 1.05 -22.49 12.68
C GLN A 92 -0.12 -21.79 11.96
N ARG A 93 0.13 -21.21 10.78
CA ARG A 93 -0.86 -20.58 9.92
C ARG A 93 -1.07 -21.39 8.64
N GLU A 94 -2.24 -21.21 8.02
CA GLU A 94 -2.60 -21.86 6.76
C GLU A 94 -2.65 -20.80 5.67
N PRO A 95 -1.92 -20.97 4.54
CA PRO A 95 -2.02 -20.08 3.40
C PRO A 95 -3.46 -20.01 2.87
N SER A 96 -3.90 -18.81 2.52
CA SER A 96 -5.28 -18.53 2.17
C SER A 96 -5.38 -17.73 0.88
N ILE A 97 -6.03 -18.33 -0.12
CA ILE A 97 -6.31 -17.66 -1.40
C ILE A 97 -7.20 -16.42 -1.17
N LYS A 98 -8.07 -16.44 -0.15
CA LYS A 98 -8.94 -15.30 0.16
C LYS A 98 -8.14 -14.10 0.66
N ASP A 99 -7.11 -14.35 1.47
CA ASP A 99 -6.25 -13.30 2.01
C ASP A 99 -5.37 -12.72 0.90
N TRP A 100 -4.84 -13.54 -0.01
CA TRP A 100 -4.16 -13.02 -1.21
C TRP A 100 -5.08 -12.18 -2.14
N ILE A 101 -6.35 -12.57 -2.29
CA ILE A 101 -7.33 -11.77 -3.05
C ILE A 101 -7.56 -10.43 -2.33
N ALA A 102 -7.66 -10.44 -1.01
CA ALA A 102 -7.77 -9.22 -0.20
C ALA A 102 -6.54 -8.32 -0.36
N ASP A 103 -5.34 -8.89 -0.34
CA ASP A 103 -4.07 -8.19 -0.57
C ASP A 103 -4.08 -7.48 -1.93
N THR A 104 -4.46 -8.22 -2.97
CA THR A 104 -4.44 -7.75 -4.35
C THR A 104 -5.49 -6.66 -4.59
N THR A 105 -6.70 -6.85 -4.08
CA THR A 105 -7.77 -5.84 -4.19
C THR A 105 -7.51 -4.61 -3.30
N GLY A 106 -6.91 -4.81 -2.13
CA GLY A 106 -6.41 -3.75 -1.27
C GLY A 106 -5.35 -2.91 -1.98
N ALA A 107 -4.38 -3.57 -2.65
CA ALA A 107 -3.36 -2.88 -3.43
C ALA A 107 -3.96 -1.97 -4.51
N LEU A 108 -4.97 -2.45 -5.23
CA LEU A 108 -5.70 -1.64 -6.21
C LEU A 108 -6.34 -0.41 -5.54
N LEU A 109 -7.04 -0.59 -4.43
CA LEU A 109 -7.66 0.51 -3.69
C LEU A 109 -6.62 1.54 -3.24
N GLY A 110 -5.52 1.10 -2.62
CA GLY A 110 -4.44 1.98 -2.14
C GLY A 110 -3.84 2.84 -3.25
N MET A 111 -3.58 2.23 -4.41
CA MET A 111 -3.11 2.95 -5.59
C MET A 111 -4.15 3.96 -6.09
N THR A 112 -5.41 3.57 -6.20
CA THR A 112 -6.49 4.46 -6.63
C THR A 112 -6.64 5.67 -5.70
N LEU A 113 -6.64 5.45 -4.38
CA LEU A 113 -6.71 6.52 -3.39
C LEU A 113 -5.55 7.51 -3.54
N PHE A 114 -4.32 7.00 -3.74
CA PHE A 114 -3.18 7.87 -3.99
C PHE A 114 -3.35 8.74 -5.25
N LEU A 115 -3.83 8.14 -6.35
CA LEU A 115 -4.06 8.87 -7.60
C LEU A 115 -5.15 9.95 -7.45
N LEU A 116 -6.21 9.66 -6.69
CA LEU A 116 -7.26 10.64 -6.40
C LEU A 116 -6.72 11.81 -5.58
N VAL A 117 -6.00 11.53 -4.49
CA VAL A 117 -5.41 12.55 -3.62
C VAL A 117 -4.40 13.42 -4.38
N SER A 118 -3.52 12.79 -5.15
CA SER A 118 -2.49 13.50 -5.92
C SER A 118 -3.08 14.38 -7.02
N LYS A 119 -4.14 13.92 -7.71
CA LYS A 119 -4.86 14.73 -8.72
C LYS A 119 -5.57 15.93 -8.08
N SER A 120 -6.25 15.72 -6.96
CA SER A 120 -6.93 16.80 -6.22
C SER A 120 -5.95 17.87 -5.75
N LEU A 121 -4.79 17.48 -5.21
CA LEU A 121 -3.76 18.43 -4.78
C LEU A 121 -3.20 19.26 -5.94
N HIS A 122 -2.96 18.65 -7.11
CA HIS A 122 -2.53 19.39 -8.30
C HIS A 122 -3.59 20.38 -8.78
N SER A 123 -4.87 19.98 -8.80
CA SER A 123 -5.97 20.86 -9.20
C SER A 123 -6.23 22.02 -8.24
N ILE A 124 -5.93 21.85 -6.95
CA ILE A 124 -6.06 22.93 -5.96
C ILE A 124 -4.90 23.91 -6.10
N SER A 125 -3.67 23.41 -6.23
CA SER A 125 -2.46 24.24 -6.42
C SER A 125 -2.56 25.15 -7.65
N SER A 126 -3.07 24.62 -8.77
CA SER A 126 -3.24 25.40 -10.00
C SER A 126 -4.27 26.53 -9.86
N ARG A 127 -5.32 26.36 -9.06
CA ARG A 127 -6.32 27.41 -8.79
C ARG A 127 -5.76 28.55 -7.94
N PHE A 128 -4.86 28.26 -7.00
CA PHE A 128 -4.21 29.29 -6.17
C PHE A 128 -3.15 30.09 -6.96
N GLN A 129 -2.43 29.45 -7.89
CA GLN A 129 -1.46 30.15 -8.74
C GLN A 129 -2.10 31.06 -9.80
N GLN A 130 -3.37 30.83 -10.15
CA GLN A 130 -4.12 31.67 -11.10
C GLN A 130 -4.70 32.95 -10.49
N LYS A 131 -4.62 33.14 -9.17
CA LYS A 131 -5.16 34.33 -8.47
C LYS A 131 -4.04 35.16 -7.81
N PRO A 132 -3.20 35.85 -8.61
CA PRO A 132 -2.74 37.17 -8.20
C PRO A 132 -2.53 38.10 -9.41
N ASP A 133 -3.58 38.69 -9.98
CA ASP A 133 -3.48 39.94 -10.77
C ASP A 133 -4.85 40.60 -11.07
N GLU A 134 -5.71 40.75 -10.06
CA GLU A 134 -6.90 41.60 -10.16
C GLU A 134 -6.96 42.51 -8.93
N SER A 135 -6.10 43.53 -8.93
CA SER A 135 -6.32 44.78 -8.21
C SER A 135 -5.49 45.87 -8.89
N ASP A 136 -6.08 46.47 -9.94
CA ASP A 136 -5.80 47.85 -10.34
C ASP A 136 -6.08 48.82 -9.18
#